data_AF-A0A7C6BDN5-F1
#
_entry.id   AF-A0A7C6BDN5-F1
#
_cell.length_a   1.000
_cell.length_b   1.000
_cell.length_c   1.000
_cell.angle_alpha   90.00
_cell.angle_beta   90.00
_cell.angle_gamma   90.00
#
_symmetry.space_group_name_H-M   'P 1'
#
loop_
_entity.id
_entity.type
_entity.pdbx_description
1 polymer ?
#
loop_
_entity_poly.entity_id
_entity_poly.type
_entity_poly.pdbx_seq_one_letter_code
_entity_poly.pdbx_strand_id
1 'polypeptide(L)' 'MKNKKQKPSIHKIKLSAQDEKLLLRYCALNNVGKTIAIKRILRTYLQNSLEEIAPEAENQLGLFDAVQMNIFDL' A
#
# COMPACT_ATOMS: atom_id res chain seq x y z
N MET A 1 16.38 14.39 -13.59
CA MET A 1 15.83 13.01 -13.60
C MET A 1 14.44 13.05 -14.22
N LYS A 2 14.19 12.35 -15.33
CA LYS A 2 12.88 12.36 -16.00
C LYS A 2 11.93 11.44 -15.24
N ASN A 3 10.89 12.01 -14.62
CA ASN A 3 9.81 11.25 -13.99
C ASN A 3 9.14 10.36 -15.05
N LYS A 4 9.51 9.08 -15.11
CA LYS A 4 8.84 8.09 -15.94
C LYS A 4 7.43 7.93 -15.38
N LYS A 5 6.44 8.55 -16.02
CA LYS A 5 5.01 8.28 -15.74
C LYS A 5 4.79 6.78 -15.91
N GLN A 6 4.67 6.05 -14.81
CA GLN A 6 4.40 4.62 -14.84
C GLN A 6 3.06 4.41 -15.56
N LYS A 7 3.06 3.56 -16.60
CA LYS A 7 1.83 3.23 -17.32
C LYS A 7 0.91 2.47 -16.38
N PRO A 8 -0.41 2.73 -16.41
CA PRO A 8 -1.35 1.98 -15.59
C PRO A 8 -1.28 0.50 -15.97
N SER A 9 -0.95 -0.35 -14.99
CA SER A 9 -0.93 -1.80 -15.22
C SER A 9 -2.36 -2.33 -15.24
N ILE A 10 -2.81 -2.77 -16.42
CA ILE A 10 -4.14 -3.36 -16.61
C ILE A 10 -4.04 -4.84 -16.29
N HIS A 11 -4.57 -5.25 -15.14
CA HIS A 11 -4.62 -6.64 -14.73
C HIS A 11 -5.97 -7.26 -15.07
N LYS A 12 -5.96 -8.45 -15.67
CA LYS A 12 -7.17 -9.25 -15.92
C LYS A 12 -7.33 -10.27 -14.80
N ILE A 13 -8.48 -10.24 -14.13
CA ILE A 13 -8.84 -11.19 -13.07
C ILE A 13 -9.85 -12.18 -13.64
N LYS A 14 -9.55 -13.47 -13.55
CA LYS A 14 -10.52 -14.54 -13.85
C LYS A 14 -11.11 -15.01 -12.53
N LEU A 15 -12.44 -15.00 -12.45
CA LEU A 15 -13.19 -15.48 -11.29
C LEU A 15 -13.87 -16.79 -11.63
N SER A 16 -14.16 -17.60 -10.60
CA SER A 16 -15.07 -18.74 -10.77
C SER A 16 -16.49 -18.23 -11.05
N ALA A 17 -17.34 -19.07 -11.63
CA ALA A 17 -18.74 -18.70 -11.89
C ALA A 17 -19.53 -18.37 -10.61
N GLN A 18 -19.18 -19.02 -9.50
CA GLN A 18 -19.79 -18.77 -8.19
C GLN A 18 -19.36 -17.41 -7.64
N ASP A 19 -18.07 -17.08 -7.70
CA ASP A 19 -17.55 -15.81 -7.21
C ASP A 19 -18.07 -14.63 -8.04
N GLU A 20 -18.23 -14.82 -9.36
CA GLU A 20 -18.82 -13.78 -10.20
C GLU A 20 -20.27 -13.47 -9.80
N LYS A 21 -21.08 -14.50 -9.50
CA LYS A 21 -22.46 -14.29 -8.99
C LYS A 21 -22.46 -13.54 -7.67
N LEU A 22 -21.55 -13.89 -6.77
CA LEU A 22 -21.43 -13.25 -5.46
C LEU A 22 -20.99 -11.78 -5.60
N LEU A 23 -20.02 -11.50 -6.48
CA LEU A 23 -19.60 -10.15 -6.83
C LEU A 23 -20.75 -9.32 -7.42
N LEU A 24 -21.54 -9.89 -8.33
CA LEU A 24 -22.70 -9.22 -8.92
C LEU A 24 -23.75 -8.87 -7.87
N ARG A 25 -24.04 -9.79 -6.95
CA ARG A 25 -24.96 -9.54 -5.83
C ARG A 25 -24.45 -8.41 -4.93
N TYR A 26 -23.17 -8.43 -4.58
CA TYR A 26 -22.55 -7.36 -3.80
C TYR A 26 -22.63 -6.00 -4.51
N CYS A 27 -22.37 -5.97 -5.82
CA CYS A 27 -22.48 -4.76 -6.64
C CYS A 27 -23.91 -4.20 -6.64
N ALA A 28 -24.92 -5.07 -6.78
CA ALA A 28 -26.33 -4.68 -6.77
C ALA A 28 -26.77 -4.13 -5.40
N LEU A 29 -26.37 -4.75 -4.29
CA LEU A 29 -26.72 -4.30 -2.95
C LEU A 29 -26.11 -2.93 -2.60
N ASN A 30 -24.93 -2.63 -3.14
CA ASN A 30 -24.18 -1.42 -2.80
C ASN A 30 -24.24 -0.33 -3.89
N ASN A 31 -24.96 -0.56 -5.00
CA ASN A 31 -24.99 0.32 -6.17
C ASN A 31 -23.60 0.76 -6.65
N VAL A 32 -22.67 -0.19 -6.75
CA VAL A 32 -21.29 0.05 -7.22
C VAL A 32 -20.92 -0.82 -8.41
N GLY A 33 -20.04 -0.32 -9.27
CA GLY A 33 -19.49 -1.10 -10.37
C GLY A 33 -18.49 -2.18 -9.91
N LYS A 34 -18.35 -3.24 -10.71
CA LYS A 34 -17.46 -4.40 -10.44
C LYS A 34 -16.04 -3.97 -10.02
N THR A 35 -15.43 -3.03 -10.74
CA THR A 35 -14.07 -2.56 -10.46
C THR A 35 -13.94 -1.91 -9.08
N ILE A 36 -14.93 -1.13 -8.66
CA ILE A 36 -14.94 -0.47 -7.35
C ILE A 36 -15.14 -1.51 -6.25
N ALA A 37 -16.06 -2.44 -6.46
CA ALA A 37 -16.31 -3.55 -5.54
C ALA A 37 -15.03 -4.37 -5.31
N ILE A 38 -14.35 -4.80 -6.38
CA ILE A 38 -13.09 -5.56 -6.29
C ILE A 38 -12.02 -4.78 -5.52
N LYS A 39 -11.84 -3.48 -5.80
CA LYS A 39 -10.88 -2.64 -5.07
C LYS A 39 -11.19 -2.57 -3.58
N ARG A 40 -12.47 -2.45 -3.21
CA ARG A 40 -12.89 -2.43 -1.79
C ARG A 40 -12.60 -3.77 -1.12
N ILE A 41 -13.00 -4.87 -1.75
CA ILE A 41 -12.78 -6.23 -1.22
C ILE A 41 -11.28 -6.48 -1.00
N LEU A 42 -10.44 -6.17 -2.00
CA LEU A 42 -8.99 -6.33 -1.90
C LEU A 42 -8.40 -5.46 -0.80
N ARG A 43 -8.83 -4.19 -0.69
CA ARG A 43 -8.35 -3.29 0.36
C ARG A 43 -8.69 -3.84 1.75
N THR A 44 -9.93 -4.26 1.96
CA THR A 44 -10.38 -4.83 3.24
C THR A 44 -9.63 -6.11 3.56
N TYR A 45 -9.45 -7.00 2.57
CA TYR A 45 -8.68 -8.23 2.75
C TYR A 45 -7.24 -7.93 3.17
N LEU A 46 -6.53 -7.07 2.42
CA LEU A 46 -5.14 -6.72 2.71
C LEU A 46 -5.00 -6.03 4.07
N GLN A 47 -5.94 -5.16 4.44
CA GLN A 47 -5.91 -4.49 5.74
C GLN A 47 -6.13 -5.46 6.91
N ASN A 48 -6.93 -6.51 6.70
CA ASN A 48 -7.18 -7.51 7.74
C ASN A 48 -6.10 -8.61 7.78
N SER A 49 -5.43 -8.86 6.66
CA SER A 49 -4.45 -9.95 6.52
C SER A 49 -3.01 -9.52 6.67
N LEU A 50 -2.71 -8.23 6.50
CA LEU A 50 -1.36 -7.70 6.72
C LEU A 50 -1.33 -7.06 8.10
N GLU A 51 -0.44 -7.56 8.96
CA GLU A 51 -0.08 -6.86 10.19
C GLU A 51 0.47 -5.48 9.84
N GLU A 52 0.07 -4.48 10.62
CA GLU A 52 0.59 -3.12 10.48
C GLU A 52 2.10 -3.20 10.71
N ILE A 53 2.89 -2.90 9.66
CA ILE A 53 4.35 -2.83 9.79
C ILE A 53 4.59 -1.70 10.79
N ALA A 54 5.01 -2.06 12.00
CA ALA A 54 5.41 -1.10 13.01
C ALA A 54 6.41 -0.16 12.33
N PRO A 55 6.24 1.17 12.43
CA PRO A 55 7.22 2.09 11.88
C PRO A 55 8.57 1.72 12.49
N GLU A 56 9.53 1.34 11.64
CA GLU A 56 10.92 1.16 12.06
C GLU A 56 11.29 2.42 12.83
N ALA A 57 11.66 2.28 14.10
CA ALA A 57 12.03 3.39 14.93
C ALA A 57 13.14 4.16 14.21
N GLU A 58 12.78 5.30 13.62
CA GLU A 58 13.71 6.22 12.99
C GLU A 58 14.72 6.63 14.06
N ASN A 59 15.88 5.96 14.06
CA ASN A 59 17.15 6.37 14.65
C ASN A 59 17.04 7.47 15.73
N GLN A 60 16.42 7.18 16.87
CA GLN A 60 16.40 8.08 18.03
C GLN A 60 17.71 8.03 18.84
N LEU A 61 18.82 7.95 18.13
CA LEU A 61 20.15 8.09 18.72
C LEU A 61 20.92 9.01 17.80
N GLY A 62 20.84 10.32 18.07
CA GLY A 62 21.91 11.27 17.73
C GLY A 62 23.22 10.96 18.46
N LEU A 63 23.52 9.67 18.70
CA LEU A 63 24.76 9.15 19.28
C LEU A 63 25.88 9.03 18.23
N PHE A 64 25.58 9.34 16.96
CA PHE A 64 26.57 9.41 15.89
C PHE A 64 26.78 10.83 15.36
N ASP A 65 26.24 11.85 16.03
CA ASP A 65 26.66 13.22 15.75
C ASP A 65 28.12 13.35 16.19
N ALA A 66 29.01 13.33 15.21
CA ALA A 66 30.44 13.50 15.43
C ALA A 66 30.66 14.87 16.08
N VAL A 67 31.00 14.89 17.37
CA VAL A 67 31.54 16.08 18.02
C VAL A 67 32.87 16.39 17.32
N GLN A 68 32.83 17.29 16.36
CA GLN A 68 34.04 17.86 15.76
C GLN A 68 34.69 18.75 16.83
N MET A 69 35.66 18.21 17.56
CA MET A 69 36.60 19.05 18.30
C MET A 69 37.51 19.72 17.27
N ASN A 70 37.39 21.04 17.11
CA ASN A 70 38.32 21.83 16.31
C ASN A 70 39.68 21.85 17.01
N ILE A 71 40.65 21.07 16.50
CA ILE A 71 41.99 20.92 17.06
C ILE A 71 42.96 22.01 16.53
N PHE A 72 42.47 23.16 16.06
CA PHE A 72 43.28 24.17 15.37
C PHE A 72 43.29 25.57 16.01
N ASP A 73 42.96 25.69 17.29
CA ASP A 73 43.29 26.91 18.05
C ASP A 73 44.42 26.62 19.04
N LEU A 74 45.66 26.70 18.54
CA LEU A 74 46.89 26.96 19.30
C LEU A 74 47.90 27.68 18.40
#